data_AF-A0A8T5APQ0-F1
#
_entry.id   AF-A0A8T5APQ0-F1
#
_cell.length_a   1.000
_cell.length_b   1.000
_cell.length_c   1.000
_cell.angle_alpha   90.00
_cell.angle_beta   90.00
_cell.angle_gamma   90.00
#
_symmetry.space_group_name_H-M   'P 1'
#
loop_
_entity.id
_entity.type
_entity.pdbx_description
1 polymer ?
#
loop_
_entity_poly.entity_id
_entity_poly.type
_entity_poly.pdbx_seq_one_letter_code
_entity_poly.pdbx_strand_id
1 'polypeptide(L)'
;MMSCPMCGNLVSSQASFCNYCGSSLHPFYAQIQLSPPPSVCFYHPYLAASYVCSRCGRSICTFCLRPYGGLNLCPICFTSLTGLPAYYVTAPMVIPVHAARPVQAYRGRMNPNPYMYRLQDRGRTLQLPVR
;
A
#
# COMPACT_ATOMS: atom_id res chain seq x y z
N MET A 1 -22.26 30.07 28.72
CA MET A 1 -23.61 29.46 28.73
C MET A 1 -24.18 29.61 27.33
N MET A 2 -24.76 28.57 26.73
CA MET A 2 -25.40 28.63 25.41
C MET A 2 -26.81 28.01 25.48
N SER A 3 -27.72 28.42 24.59
CA SER A 3 -29.01 27.75 24.45
C SER A 3 -28.87 26.47 23.63
N CYS A 4 -29.49 25.39 24.08
CA CYS A 4 -29.56 24.14 23.33
C CYS A 4 -30.44 24.36 22.09
N PRO A 5 -29.96 24.09 20.87
CA PRO A 5 -30.75 24.26 19.65
C PRO A 5 -31.92 23.27 19.54
N MET A 6 -31.89 22.17 20.31
CA MET A 6 -32.92 21.13 20.27
C MET A 6 -34.08 21.36 21.25
N CYS A 7 -33.84 22.02 22.39
CA CYS A 7 -34.88 22.21 23.41
C CYS A 7 -34.99 23.63 23.98
N GLY A 8 -34.11 24.54 23.58
CA GLY A 8 -34.11 25.94 24.03
C GLY A 8 -33.54 26.18 25.42
N ASN A 9 -33.32 25.14 26.24
CA ASN A 9 -32.77 25.31 27.58
C ASN A 9 -31.32 25.81 27.57
N LEU A 10 -30.95 26.57 28.60
CA LEU A 10 -29.59 27.05 28.81
C LEU A 10 -28.71 25.91 29.32
N VAL A 11 -27.60 25.68 28.62
CA VAL A 11 -26.62 24.64 28.93
C VAL A 11 -25.22 25.26 28.99
N SER A 12 -24.30 24.61 29.69
CA SER A 12 -22.90 25.04 29.71
C SER A 12 -22.31 25.01 28.30
N SER A 13 -21.52 26.03 27.94
CA SER A 13 -20.87 26.15 26.63
C SER A 13 -19.78 25.09 26.37
N GLN A 14 -19.46 24.26 27.37
CA GLN A 14 -18.54 23.13 27.25
C GLN A 14 -19.23 21.77 27.48
N ALA A 15 -20.56 21.74 27.61
CA ALA A 15 -21.27 20.48 27.83
C ALA A 15 -21.28 19.64 26.55
N SER A 16 -20.94 18.35 26.66
CA SER A 16 -20.95 17.42 25.54
C SER A 16 -22.38 16.96 25.16
N PHE A 17 -23.30 17.02 26.12
CA PHE A 17 -24.70 16.64 25.97
C PHE A 17 -25.61 17.61 26.75
N CYS A 18 -26.85 17.74 26.30
CA CYS A 18 -27.87 18.51 27.01
C CYS A 18 -28.44 17.68 28.16
N ASN A 19 -28.33 18.16 29.40
CA ASN A 19 -28.90 17.49 30.58
C ASN A 19 -30.44 17.46 30.58
N TYR A 20 -31.10 18.28 29.75
CA TYR A 20 -32.56 18.38 29.71
C TYR A 20 -33.20 17.49 28.64
N CYS A 21 -32.67 17.50 27.41
CA CYS A 21 -33.24 16.73 26.30
C CYS A 21 -32.36 15.57 25.82
N GLY A 22 -31.15 15.42 26.37
CA GLY A 22 -30.22 14.35 26.00
C GLY A 22 -29.50 14.54 24.66
N SER A 23 -29.77 15.61 23.90
CA SER A 23 -29.11 15.83 22.61
C SER A 23 -27.61 16.11 22.76
N SER A 24 -26.77 15.50 21.94
CA SER A 24 -25.34 15.78 21.86
C SER A 24 -25.09 17.23 21.41
N LEU A 25 -24.38 18.01 22.23
CA LEU A 25 -24.10 19.43 21.99
C LEU A 25 -22.69 19.67 21.47
N HIS A 26 -21.92 18.61 21.17
CA HIS A 26 -20.53 18.71 20.76
C HIS A 26 -20.39 19.72 19.60
N PRO A 27 -19.79 20.90 19.84
CA PRO A 27 -19.46 21.81 18.76
C PRO A 27 -18.38 21.15 17.94
N PHE A 28 -18.55 21.24 16.63
CA PHE A 28 -17.79 20.64 15.55
C PHE A 28 -16.27 20.81 15.70
N TYR A 29 -15.69 20.06 16.61
CA TYR A 29 -14.28 19.80 16.76
C TYR A 29 -14.04 18.34 16.38
N ALA A 30 -14.67 17.94 15.27
CA ALA A 30 -14.18 16.93 14.36
C ALA A 30 -12.85 17.43 13.74
N GLN A 31 -11.84 17.64 14.57
CA GLN A 31 -10.50 18.02 14.17
C GLN A 31 -9.58 16.81 14.14
N ILE A 32 -10.15 15.70 13.67
CA ILE A 32 -9.39 14.84 12.78
C ILE A 32 -9.76 15.38 11.41
N GLN A 33 -9.05 16.42 10.99
CA GLN A 33 -8.99 16.80 9.60
C GLN A 33 -8.53 15.54 8.87
N LEU A 34 -9.49 14.80 8.30
CA LEU A 34 -9.18 13.91 7.20
C LEU A 34 -8.65 14.85 6.13
N SER A 35 -7.32 14.99 6.10
CA SER A 35 -6.61 15.48 4.94
C SER A 35 -7.30 14.85 3.73
N PRO A 36 -7.69 15.66 2.72
CA PRO A 36 -8.45 15.16 1.58
C PRO A 36 -7.81 13.84 1.12
N PRO A 37 -8.60 12.76 1.01
CA PRO A 37 -8.05 11.47 0.61
C PRO A 37 -7.27 11.71 -0.68
N PRO A 38 -6.03 11.23 -0.79
CA PRO A 38 -5.24 11.49 -1.97
C PRO A 38 -6.04 10.95 -3.17
N SER A 39 -6.55 11.87 -4.00
CA SER A 39 -7.81 11.64 -4.72
C SER A 39 -7.71 10.53 -5.75
N VAL A 40 -6.52 10.32 -6.32
CA VAL A 40 -6.15 9.14 -7.11
C VAL A 40 -4.63 8.98 -7.07
N CYS A 41 -4.14 7.78 -7.41
CA CYS A 41 -2.72 7.54 -7.61
C CYS A 41 -2.22 8.36 -8.80
N PHE A 42 -1.10 9.06 -8.60
CA PHE A 42 -0.45 9.84 -9.66
C PHE A 42 -0.14 9.01 -10.92
N TYR A 43 0.14 7.71 -10.76
CA TYR A 43 0.47 6.81 -11.88
C TYR A 43 -0.73 6.07 -12.46
N HIS A 44 -1.84 6.01 -11.71
CA HIS A 44 -2.99 5.21 -12.08
C HIS A 44 -4.27 5.99 -11.75
N PRO A 45 -4.94 6.59 -12.75
CA PRO A 45 -6.10 7.45 -12.53
C PRO A 45 -7.34 6.68 -12.05
N TYR A 46 -7.32 5.36 -12.12
CA TYR A 46 -8.41 4.49 -11.67
C TYR A 46 -8.18 3.85 -10.29
N LEU A 47 -7.02 4.09 -9.66
CA LEU A 47 -6.70 3.55 -8.34
C LEU A 47 -6.70 4.68 -7.31
N ALA A 48 -7.39 4.45 -6.20
CA ALA A 48 -7.32 5.34 -5.05
C ALA A 48 -5.90 5.37 -4.48
N ALA A 49 -5.42 6.56 -4.13
CA ALA A 49 -4.17 6.69 -3.41
C ALA A 49 -4.46 6.65 -1.90
N SER A 50 -3.70 5.84 -1.18
CA SER A 50 -3.79 5.70 0.27
C SER A 50 -2.56 6.27 0.98
N TYR A 51 -1.52 6.61 0.23
CA TYR A 51 -0.26 7.11 0.76
C TYR A 51 0.17 8.40 0.07
N VAL A 52 0.93 9.21 0.79
CA VAL A 52 1.56 10.44 0.29
C VAL A 52 3.07 10.28 0.38
N CYS A 53 3.78 10.56 -0.71
CA CYS A 53 5.25 10.49 -0.75
C CYS A 53 5.86 11.54 0.18
N SER A 54 6.65 11.12 1.18
CA SER A 54 7.28 12.01 2.15
C SER A 54 8.32 12.96 1.55
N ARG A 55 8.82 12.68 0.33
CA ARG A 55 9.84 13.50 -0.34
C ARG A 55 9.28 14.49 -1.35
N CYS A 56 8.20 14.15 -2.07
CA CYS A 56 7.64 15.00 -3.13
C CYS A 56 6.16 15.33 -2.97
N GLY A 57 5.48 14.80 -1.96
CA GLY A 57 4.06 15.09 -1.67
C GLY A 57 3.04 14.43 -2.60
N ARG A 58 3.46 13.58 -3.55
CA ARG A 58 2.53 12.92 -4.49
C ARG A 58 1.67 11.84 -3.81
N SER A 59 0.40 11.79 -4.21
CA SER A 59 -0.54 10.73 -3.91
C SER A 59 -0.19 9.43 -4.65
N ILE A 60 0.02 8.34 -3.93
CA ILE A 60 0.35 7.03 -4.50
C ILE A 60 -0.49 5.90 -3.87
N CYS A 61 -0.77 4.86 -4.66
CA CYS A 61 -1.44 3.65 -4.18
C CYS A 61 -0.45 2.72 -3.43
N THR A 62 -0.99 1.70 -2.78
CA THR A 62 -0.24 0.63 -2.10
C THR A 62 0.83 -0.03 -2.98
N PHE A 63 0.57 -0.18 -4.29
CA PHE A 63 1.50 -0.83 -5.23
C PHE A 63 2.63 0.07 -5.69
N CYS A 64 2.39 1.38 -5.80
CA CYS A 64 3.43 2.34 -6.16
C CYS A 64 4.27 2.78 -4.93
N LEU A 65 3.83 2.43 -3.73
CA LEU A 65 4.52 2.72 -2.48
C LEU A 65 5.85 1.95 -2.40
N ARG A 66 6.92 2.66 -2.06
CA ARG A 66 8.19 2.07 -1.65
C ARG A 66 8.51 2.51 -0.22
N PRO A 67 8.29 1.62 0.76
CA PRO A 67 8.68 1.91 2.14
C PRO A 67 10.21 1.86 2.24
N TYR A 68 10.81 2.86 2.86
CA TYR A 68 12.25 2.90 3.12
C TYR A 68 12.50 3.57 4.47
N GLY A 69 13.07 2.84 5.43
CA GLY A 69 13.39 3.39 6.76
C GLY A 69 12.19 4.03 7.48
N GLY A 70 10.97 3.50 7.29
CA GLY A 70 9.75 4.05 7.87
C GLY A 70 9.13 5.22 7.08
N LEU A 71 9.74 5.66 5.97
CA LEU A 71 9.18 6.68 5.09
C LEU A 71 8.45 6.04 3.89
N ASN A 72 7.39 6.71 3.45
CA ASN A 72 6.63 6.31 2.27
C ASN A 72 7.14 7.09 1.05
N LEU A 73 7.72 6.39 0.06
CA LEU A 73 8.32 7.04 -1.11
C LEU A 73 7.66 6.59 -2.42
N CYS A 74 7.60 7.50 -3.40
CA CYS A 74 7.23 7.17 -4.77
C CYS A 74 8.43 6.52 -5.51
N PRO A 75 8.19 5.79 -6.62
CA PRO A 75 9.24 5.03 -7.30
C PRO A 75 10.42 5.90 -7.78
N ILE A 76 10.15 7.14 -8.20
CA ILE A 76 11.17 8.09 -8.67
C ILE A 76 12.01 8.61 -7.50
N CYS A 77 11.38 8.94 -6.37
CA CYS A 77 12.10 9.41 -5.19
C CYS A 77 12.93 8.31 -4.55
N PHE A 78 12.44 7.08 -4.56
CA PHE A 78 13.16 5.93 -4.04
C PHE A 78 14.44 5.62 -4.82
N THR A 79 14.39 5.63 -6.17
CA THR A 79 15.59 5.42 -6.98
C THR A 79 16.60 6.55 -6.80
N SER A 80 16.11 7.78 -6.62
CA SER A 80 16.96 8.94 -6.32
C SER A 80 17.65 8.84 -4.96
N LEU A 81 17.05 8.14 -4.00
CA LEU A 81 17.57 7.99 -2.63
C LEU A 81 18.55 6.83 -2.49
N THR A 82 18.24 5.69 -3.12
CA THR A 82 19.04 4.47 -2.95
C THR A 82 20.07 4.27 -4.05
N GLY A 83 19.98 5.00 -5.17
CA GLY A 83 20.80 4.75 -6.36
C GLY A 83 20.55 3.38 -7.01
N LEU A 84 19.56 2.63 -6.51
CA LEU A 84 19.26 1.27 -6.92
C LEU A 84 17.91 1.21 -7.65
N PRO A 85 17.81 0.38 -8.71
CA PRO A 85 16.60 0.29 -9.49
C PRO A 85 15.47 -0.44 -8.73
N ALA A 86 14.25 -0.02 -9.02
CA ALA A 86 12.97 -0.52 -8.50
C ALA A 86 12.82 -2.00 -8.17
N TYR A 87 13.45 -2.87 -8.96
CA TYR A 87 13.24 -4.31 -8.89
C TYR A 87 14.07 -4.99 -7.80
N TYR A 88 15.03 -4.30 -7.18
CA TYR A 88 15.88 -4.90 -6.14
C TYR A 88 15.17 -5.02 -4.78
N VAL A 89 14.13 -4.22 -4.53
CA VAL A 89 13.48 -4.11 -3.20
C VAL A 89 12.45 -5.20 -2.93
N THR A 90 12.04 -5.97 -3.95
CA THR A 90 11.20 -7.16 -3.77
C THR A 90 12.01 -8.40 -3.45
N ALA A 91 13.35 -8.31 -3.38
CA ALA A 91 14.13 -9.37 -2.75
C ALA A 91 13.71 -9.37 -1.27
N PRO A 92 13.04 -10.41 -0.77
CA PRO A 92 12.76 -10.48 0.65
C PRO A 92 14.12 -10.64 1.32
N MET A 93 14.65 -9.56 1.89
CA MET A 93 15.63 -9.66 2.96
C MET A 93 14.89 -10.23 4.17
N VAL A 94 14.56 -11.53 4.09
CA VAL A 94 14.23 -12.34 5.24
C VAL A 94 15.51 -12.35 6.05
N ILE A 95 15.59 -11.50 7.06
CA ILE A 95 16.51 -11.72 8.17
C ILE A 95 15.92 -12.94 8.88
N PRO A 96 16.52 -14.14 8.83
CA PRO A 96 15.96 -15.29 9.51
C PRO A 96 16.24 -15.12 11.01
N VAL A 97 15.33 -14.47 11.74
CA VAL A 97 15.53 -14.28 13.18
C VAL A 97 15.26 -15.58 13.96
N HIS A 98 14.55 -16.56 13.38
CA HIS A 98 14.25 -17.82 14.07
C HIS A 98 14.17 -19.03 13.12
N ALA A 99 15.27 -19.75 12.89
CA ALA A 99 15.20 -21.13 12.34
C ALA A 99 16.52 -21.90 12.49
N ALA A 100 16.92 -22.21 13.73
CA ALA A 100 17.74 -23.40 13.97
C ALA A 100 16.82 -24.63 13.90
N ARG A 101 16.49 -25.12 12.69
CA ARG A 101 15.96 -26.49 12.50
C ARG A 101 16.55 -27.09 11.22
N PRO A 102 17.09 -28.32 11.26
CA PRO A 102 17.69 -28.95 10.10
C PRO A 102 16.64 -29.33 9.06
N VAL A 103 17.04 -29.09 7.81
CA VAL A 103 16.34 -29.35 6.56
C VAL A 103 15.87 -30.81 6.43
N GLN A 104 14.56 -31.03 6.35
CA GLN A 104 14.03 -32.28 5.80
C GLN A 104 13.89 -32.12 4.30
N ALA A 105 14.61 -32.97 3.58
CA ALA A 105 14.69 -33.01 2.13
C ALA A 105 13.34 -33.35 1.49
N TYR A 106 12.70 -32.37 0.86
CA TYR A 106 11.63 -32.62 -0.12
C TYR A 106 12.24 -32.61 -1.53
N ARG A 107 12.36 -33.81 -2.10
CA ARG A 107 12.70 -34.05 -3.51
C ARG A 107 11.54 -33.59 -4.40
N GLY A 108 11.70 -32.44 -5.04
CA GLY A 108 10.88 -32.01 -6.18
C GLY A 108 11.68 -31.06 -7.07
N ARG A 109 11.97 -31.44 -8.31
CA ARG A 109 12.61 -30.55 -9.29
C ARG A 109 11.63 -29.47 -9.72
N MET A 110 11.69 -28.30 -9.10
CA MET A 110 11.10 -27.08 -9.67
C MET A 110 12.22 -26.26 -10.33
N ASN A 111 12.09 -26.08 -11.64
CA ASN A 111 12.99 -25.32 -12.51
C ASN A 111 12.75 -23.80 -12.31
N PRO A 112 13.74 -23.03 -11.82
CA PRO A 112 13.57 -21.60 -11.64
C PRO A 112 14.24 -20.86 -12.81
N ASN A 113 13.52 -20.63 -13.92
CA ASN A 113 13.95 -19.58 -14.83
C ASN A 113 12.79 -18.93 -15.60
N PRO A 114 12.45 -17.65 -15.30
CA PRO A 114 11.46 -16.87 -16.04
C PRO A 114 12.02 -16.17 -17.29
N TYR A 115 13.28 -16.38 -17.70
CA TYR A 115 13.90 -15.71 -18.86
C TYR A 115 14.39 -16.67 -19.96
N MET A 116 13.46 -17.35 -20.64
CA MET A 116 13.76 -17.97 -21.93
C MET A 116 12.66 -17.62 -22.94
N TYR A 117 12.94 -16.64 -23.81
CA TYR A 117 12.26 -16.55 -25.10
C TYR A 117 12.78 -17.70 -25.97
N ARG A 118 12.01 -18.79 -26.06
CA ARG A 118 12.30 -19.87 -27.02
C ARG A 118 11.76 -19.48 -28.38
N LEU A 119 12.61 -18.90 -29.21
CA LEU A 119 12.52 -19.11 -30.66
C LEU A 119 12.90 -20.58 -30.88
N GLN A 120 11.91 -21.44 -31.09
CA GLN A 120 12.13 -22.81 -31.52
C GLN A 120 11.69 -22.93 -32.97
N ASP A 121 12.67 -22.83 -33.87
CA ASP A 121 12.61 -23.44 -35.18
C ASP A 121 12.29 -24.93 -35.01
N ARG A 122 11.02 -25.30 -35.16
CA ARG A 122 10.63 -26.70 -35.26
C ARG A 122 10.95 -27.17 -36.66
N GLY A 123 12.19 -27.63 -36.82
CA GLY A 123 12.56 -28.60 -37.84
C GLY A 123 11.54 -29.74 -37.82
N ARG A 124 10.69 -29.77 -38.86
CA ARG A 124 9.94 -30.98 -39.24
C ARG A 124 10.97 -31.98 -39.74
N THR A 125 11.46 -32.83 -38.85
CA THR A 125 11.89 -34.17 -39.26
C THR A 125 10.63 -34.94 -39.63
N LEU A 126 10.31 -34.94 -40.91
CA LEU A 126 9.39 -35.90 -41.51
C LEU A 126 9.98 -37.29 -41.24
N GLN A 127 9.41 -38.03 -40.30
CA GLN A 127 9.57 -39.48 -40.24
C GLN A 127 8.83 -40.05 -41.45
N LEU A 128 9.59 -40.37 -42.51
CA LEU A 128 9.12 -41.21 -43.60
C LEU A 128 9.05 -42.66 -43.08
N PRO A 129 7.95 -43.40 -43.33
CA PRO A 129 7.94 -44.84 -43.10
C PRO A 129 8.83 -45.54 -44.12
N VAL A 130 9.60 -46.51 -43.63
CA VAL A 130 10.39 -47.43 -44.47
C VAL A 130 9.42 -48.40 -45.15
N ARG A 131 9.13 -48.17 -46.43
CA ARG A 131 8.77 -49.22 -47.39
C ARG A 131 8.94 -48.76 -48.83
#